data_AF-A0A2N8UHG3-F1
#
_entry.id   AF-A0A2N8UHG3-F1
#
_cell.length_a   1.000
_cell.length_b   1.000
_cell.length_c   1.000
_cell.angle_alpha   90.00
_cell.angle_beta   90.00
_cell.angle_gamma   90.00
#
_symmetry.space_group_name_H-M   'P 1'
#
loop_
_entity.id
_entity.type
_entity.pdbx_description
1 polymer ?
#
loop_
_entity_poly.entity_id
_entity_poly.type
_entity_poly.pdbx_seq_one_letter_code
_entity_poly.pdbx_strand_id
1 'polypeptide(L)'
;MSFKTAATAAVAALALSQLSAAVPVSRSTADPQCTSLGKGALGWNSSVIPIYSNNPPEYYITVATNDSDRLVVSTVPDYETQTMFEFFNCSYTPPASEDKGAIATYQGYIQAPNGECVTAQGLRRVRDYVKTEACRFSGDGALGNVDASQHFQFQLDTFYDYYSVDFLGATPGPVNATDFGAGGNYHFNVPQPLSMEGNNYLDLGHSKQAQTGNKSEMLIAQIGSQYKPTTRQLRACTLVKSGYVTLYNTATRDVKAVTTASSNVNVYAYAPQINNGGAGDQQYSFFACDSAYMGYTADACNWYGHFDAYATGQPSCFTRQTSGSLTDYVVTGPAGRNGASDDCTTADTEAQLQSFFHLHKTDDGVYEVSFVGATAAEADSTGMYGWVPTLAEGEAADGAQDLLVTQNASDWVLRFNN
;
A
#
# COMPACT_ATOMS: atom_id res chain seq x y z
N MET A 1 36.19 -27.77 -54.07
CA MET A 1 36.69 -26.74 -53.14
C MET A 1 35.58 -26.38 -52.18
N SER A 2 35.89 -26.38 -50.89
CA SER A 2 35.10 -25.99 -49.71
C SER A 2 33.66 -26.50 -49.56
N PHE A 3 33.53 -27.55 -48.75
CA PHE A 3 32.44 -27.69 -47.78
C PHE A 3 32.70 -26.75 -46.59
N LYS A 4 31.70 -26.01 -46.12
CA LYS A 4 31.40 -25.86 -44.69
C LYS A 4 29.89 -25.70 -44.48
N THR A 5 29.40 -26.56 -43.60
CA THR A 5 28.06 -26.82 -43.09
C THR A 5 27.65 -25.87 -41.96
N ALA A 6 26.34 -25.64 -41.79
CA ALA A 6 25.60 -25.62 -40.50
C ALA A 6 24.09 -25.47 -40.82
N ALA A 7 23.27 -26.53 -40.70
CA ALA A 7 22.61 -27.04 -39.48
C ALA A 7 21.48 -26.10 -39.00
N THR A 8 20.24 -26.27 -39.49
CA THR A 8 19.11 -27.04 -38.89
C THR A 8 18.54 -26.46 -37.60
N ALA A 9 17.27 -26.03 -37.64
CA ALA A 9 16.20 -26.64 -36.83
C ALA A 9 14.83 -26.07 -37.26
N ALA A 10 13.98 -26.94 -37.81
CA ALA A 10 12.54 -26.75 -37.93
C ALA A 10 11.87 -27.27 -36.66
N VAL A 11 10.75 -26.69 -36.21
CA VAL A 11 9.54 -27.44 -35.80
C VAL A 11 8.31 -26.55 -35.99
N ALA A 12 7.24 -27.21 -36.46
CA ALA A 12 5.95 -26.69 -36.87
C ALA A 12 5.00 -26.28 -35.74
N ALA A 13 4.06 -25.42 -36.16
CA ALA A 13 2.69 -25.16 -35.74
C ALA A 13 2.07 -25.90 -34.54
N LEU A 14 1.31 -25.14 -33.74
CA LEU A 14 0.04 -25.57 -33.16
C LEU A 14 -0.95 -24.40 -33.17
N ALA A 15 -2.17 -24.71 -33.59
CA ALA A 15 -3.28 -23.80 -33.85
C ALA A 15 -4.23 -23.71 -32.64
N LEU A 16 -4.82 -22.53 -32.49
CA LEU A 16 -6.11 -22.18 -31.84
C LEU A 16 -6.50 -22.79 -30.48
N SER A 17 -6.68 -21.89 -29.51
CA SER A 17 -7.86 -21.90 -28.63
C SER A 17 -8.48 -20.49 -28.58
N GLN A 18 -9.77 -20.40 -28.92
CA GLN A 18 -10.65 -19.27 -28.65
C GLN A 18 -11.35 -19.47 -27.30
N LEU A 19 -11.92 -18.37 -26.77
CA LEU A 19 -12.71 -18.16 -25.53
C LEU A 19 -11.85 -17.49 -24.44
N SER A 20 -12.07 -16.26 -23.99
CA SER A 20 -13.22 -15.36 -24.07
C SER A 20 -12.74 -13.91 -24.15
N ALA A 21 -13.48 -13.09 -24.91
CA ALA A 21 -13.21 -11.68 -25.06
C ALA A 21 -13.39 -10.93 -23.73
N ALA A 22 -12.28 -10.49 -23.13
CA ALA A 22 -12.24 -9.15 -22.58
C ALA A 22 -11.66 -8.28 -23.69
N VAL A 23 -12.46 -7.32 -24.16
CA VAL A 23 -12.01 -6.24 -25.03
C VAL A 23 -10.74 -5.66 -24.40
N PRO A 24 -9.58 -5.59 -25.08
CA PRO A 24 -8.53 -4.73 -24.60
C PRO A 24 -9.09 -3.32 -24.70
N VAL A 25 -9.43 -2.74 -23.55
CA VAL A 25 -9.63 -1.29 -23.38
C VAL A 25 -8.49 -0.65 -24.16
N SER A 26 -8.85 0.15 -25.17
CA SER A 26 -7.90 0.81 -26.07
C SER A 26 -6.78 1.42 -25.23
N ARG A 27 -5.62 0.76 -25.20
CA ARG A 27 -4.48 1.22 -24.42
C ARG A 27 -4.00 2.48 -25.12
N SER A 28 -4.25 3.62 -24.51
CA SER A 28 -3.73 4.90 -24.94
C SER A 28 -2.21 4.77 -25.07
N THR A 29 -1.71 4.87 -26.30
CA THR A 29 -0.28 4.85 -26.57
C THR A 29 0.27 6.23 -26.23
N ALA A 30 1.17 6.31 -25.25
CA ALA A 30 1.95 7.51 -24.98
C ALA A 30 2.58 8.04 -26.28
N ASP A 31 2.63 9.36 -26.46
CA ASP A 31 3.34 9.94 -27.60
C ASP A 31 4.82 9.54 -27.53
N PRO A 32 5.37 8.92 -28.58
CA PRO A 32 6.75 8.44 -28.60
C PRO A 32 7.81 9.56 -28.44
N GLN A 33 7.44 10.83 -28.57
CA GLN A 33 8.33 11.97 -28.38
C GLN A 33 8.38 12.46 -26.92
N CYS A 34 7.44 12.06 -26.07
CA CYS A 34 7.39 12.47 -24.68
C CYS A 34 8.09 11.45 -23.77
N THR A 35 8.80 11.93 -22.76
CA THR A 35 9.48 11.11 -21.75
C THR A 35 8.77 11.21 -20.40
N SER A 36 8.65 10.10 -19.69
CA SER A 36 8.13 10.09 -18.34
C SER A 36 9.10 10.82 -17.40
N LEU A 37 8.60 11.80 -16.65
CA LEU A 37 9.28 12.40 -15.50
C LEU A 37 9.21 11.48 -14.28
N GLY A 38 8.27 10.53 -14.28
CA GLY A 38 8.04 9.55 -13.23
C GLY A 38 6.60 9.54 -12.73
N LYS A 39 6.35 8.67 -11.75
CA LYS A 39 5.06 8.55 -11.06
C LYS A 39 5.07 9.32 -9.74
N GLY A 40 3.94 9.91 -9.40
CA GLY A 40 3.81 10.76 -8.22
C GLY A 40 2.37 11.05 -7.81
N ALA A 41 2.22 11.57 -6.60
CA ALA A 41 0.94 12.06 -6.11
C ALA A 41 0.67 13.48 -6.62
N LEU A 42 -0.59 13.75 -6.99
CA LEU A 42 -1.09 15.11 -7.19
C LEU A 42 -1.61 15.66 -5.86
N GLY A 43 -1.24 16.91 -5.57
CA GLY A 43 -1.61 17.62 -4.35
C GLY A 43 -2.09 19.03 -4.63
N TRP A 44 -2.85 19.60 -3.70
CA TRP A 44 -3.30 20.99 -3.74
C TRP A 44 -2.93 21.71 -2.44
N ASN A 45 -2.60 22.99 -2.57
CA ASN A 45 -2.20 23.87 -1.48
C ASN A 45 -0.90 23.40 -0.80
N SER A 46 0.22 23.98 -1.26
CA SER A 46 1.57 23.71 -0.78
C SER A 46 2.04 24.68 0.30
N SER A 47 1.14 25.52 0.84
CA SER A 47 1.50 26.54 1.84
C SER A 47 2.09 25.93 3.12
N VAL A 48 1.69 24.69 3.43
CA VAL A 48 2.18 23.88 4.56
C VAL A 48 3.52 23.20 4.32
N ILE A 49 4.06 23.25 3.09
CA ILE A 49 5.33 22.61 2.70
C ILE A 49 6.48 23.64 2.81
N PRO A 50 7.38 23.50 3.80
CA PRO A 50 8.55 24.37 3.93
C PRO A 50 9.54 24.19 2.77
N ILE A 51 10.47 25.14 2.62
CA ILE A 51 11.63 24.95 1.75
C ILE A 51 12.45 23.74 2.24
N TYR A 52 13.04 22.99 1.30
CA TYR A 52 13.86 21.81 1.58
C TYR A 52 13.12 20.72 2.38
N SER A 53 11.82 20.58 2.13
CA SER A 53 10.95 19.61 2.78
C SER A 53 10.13 18.85 1.75
N ASN A 54 9.88 17.58 2.06
CA ASN A 54 8.94 16.70 1.37
C ASN A 54 7.72 16.38 2.24
N ASN A 55 7.31 17.34 3.07
CA ASN A 55 6.04 17.28 3.76
C ASN A 55 4.88 17.11 2.74
N PRO A 56 3.79 16.45 3.15
CA PRO A 56 2.63 16.30 2.30
C PRO A 56 1.92 17.65 2.02
N PRO A 57 1.21 17.78 0.89
CA PRO A 57 0.28 18.89 0.65
C PRO A 57 -0.88 18.88 1.64
N GLU A 58 -1.62 19.99 1.73
CA GLU A 58 -2.83 20.05 2.57
C GLU A 58 -3.94 19.12 2.05
N TYR A 59 -4.05 19.00 0.73
CA TYR A 59 -5.01 18.12 0.08
C TYR A 59 -4.36 17.27 -1.01
N TYR A 60 -4.88 16.06 -1.18
CA TYR A 60 -4.52 15.16 -2.26
C TYR A 60 -5.60 15.11 -3.34
N ILE A 61 -5.19 14.82 -4.57
CA ILE A 61 -6.11 14.63 -5.69
C ILE A 61 -6.16 13.14 -6.04
N THR A 62 -7.37 12.60 -6.19
CA THR A 62 -7.65 11.20 -6.53
C THR A 62 -8.69 11.11 -7.65
N VAL A 63 -8.87 9.93 -8.24
CA VAL A 63 -9.94 9.66 -9.21
C VAL A 63 -11.13 9.09 -8.46
N ALA A 64 -12.32 9.67 -8.65
CA ALA A 64 -13.52 9.25 -7.93
C ALA A 64 -13.88 7.78 -8.23
N THR A 65 -14.10 6.99 -7.18
CA THR A 65 -14.47 5.58 -7.27
C THR A 65 -15.88 5.37 -7.85
N ASN A 66 -16.81 6.31 -7.59
CA ASN A 66 -18.21 6.21 -8.00
C ASN A 66 -18.53 6.94 -9.31
N ASP A 67 -17.63 7.81 -9.78
CA ASP A 67 -17.77 8.61 -11.00
C ASP A 67 -16.44 8.49 -11.75
N SER A 68 -16.25 7.32 -12.37
CA SER A 68 -14.99 6.80 -12.91
C SER A 68 -14.52 7.59 -14.13
N ASP A 69 -14.12 8.83 -13.88
CA ASP A 69 -13.38 9.72 -14.75
C ASP A 69 -13.05 11.03 -14.01
N ARG A 70 -13.77 11.43 -12.97
CA ARG A 70 -13.54 12.74 -12.34
C ARG A 70 -12.42 12.75 -11.31
N LEU A 71 -11.71 13.88 -11.25
CA LEU A 71 -10.72 14.14 -10.21
C LEU A 71 -11.40 14.79 -9.00
N VAL A 72 -11.16 14.23 -7.82
CA VAL A 72 -11.72 14.71 -6.54
C VAL A 72 -10.61 14.98 -5.54
N VAL A 73 -10.91 15.89 -4.61
CA VAL A 73 -10.03 16.35 -3.55
C VAL A 73 -10.29 15.55 -2.29
N SER A 74 -9.21 15.10 -1.63
CA SER A 74 -9.23 14.35 -0.39
C SER A 74 -8.28 14.96 0.65
N THR A 75 -8.71 15.04 1.91
CA THR A 75 -7.85 15.32 3.07
C THR A 75 -7.22 14.06 3.65
N VAL A 76 -7.65 12.88 3.19
CA VAL A 76 -7.16 11.59 3.66
C VAL A 76 -6.24 11.02 2.57
N PRO A 77 -4.91 11.13 2.74
CA PRO A 77 -4.01 10.25 2.01
C PRO A 77 -4.17 8.86 2.59
N ASP A 78 -5.05 8.06 2.02
CA ASP A 78 -5.05 6.66 2.36
C ASP A 78 -3.89 6.00 1.61
N TYR A 79 -2.88 5.58 2.38
CA TYR A 79 -1.67 4.92 1.90
C TYR A 79 -1.97 3.67 1.05
N GLU A 80 -3.15 3.05 1.21
CA GLU A 80 -3.64 1.90 0.43
C GLU A 80 -4.25 2.30 -0.92
N THR A 81 -4.79 3.52 -1.05
CA THR A 81 -5.58 3.95 -2.21
C THR A 81 -5.07 5.23 -2.88
N GLN A 82 -3.87 5.70 -2.51
CA GLN A 82 -3.29 6.91 -3.07
C GLN A 82 -3.12 6.78 -4.59
N THR A 83 -3.81 7.66 -5.31
CA THR A 83 -3.79 7.68 -6.77
C THR A 83 -2.47 8.23 -7.27
N MET A 84 -1.70 7.38 -7.95
CA MET A 84 -0.41 7.73 -8.54
C MET A 84 -0.59 8.11 -10.00
N PHE A 85 -0.30 9.36 -10.32
CA PHE A 85 -0.30 9.86 -11.69
C PHE A 85 1.10 9.71 -12.28
N GLU A 86 1.19 9.50 -13.59
CA GLU A 86 2.43 9.55 -14.34
C GLU A 86 2.52 10.85 -15.12
N PHE A 87 3.66 11.53 -15.00
CA PHE A 87 3.86 12.85 -15.59
C PHE A 87 4.76 12.71 -16.81
N PHE A 88 4.33 13.22 -17.96
CA PHE A 88 5.07 13.14 -19.19
C PHE A 88 5.54 14.52 -19.64
N ASN A 89 6.83 14.63 -19.94
CA ASN A 89 7.47 15.78 -20.52
C ASN A 89 7.65 15.58 -22.03
N CYS A 90 7.09 16.47 -22.82
CA CYS A 90 7.20 16.52 -24.28
C CYS A 90 8.16 17.62 -24.76
N SER A 91 8.40 18.65 -23.94
CA SER A 91 9.34 19.73 -24.24
C SER A 91 9.90 20.34 -22.96
N TYR A 92 11.22 20.57 -22.94
CA TYR A 92 11.95 21.06 -21.77
C TYR A 92 12.65 22.38 -22.07
N THR A 93 12.50 23.36 -21.16
CA THR A 93 13.27 24.59 -21.16
C THR A 93 14.14 24.65 -19.90
N PRO A 94 15.48 24.68 -20.06
CA PRO A 94 16.37 24.77 -18.92
C PRO A 94 16.26 26.13 -18.22
N PRO A 95 16.61 26.21 -16.93
CA PRO A 95 16.64 27.48 -16.23
C PRO A 95 17.67 28.43 -16.85
N ALA A 96 17.41 29.74 -16.75
CA ALA A 96 18.32 30.78 -17.26
C ALA A 96 19.69 30.80 -16.53
N SER A 97 19.74 30.25 -15.32
CA SER A 97 20.93 30.13 -14.46
C SER A 97 20.78 28.91 -13.54
N GLU A 98 21.86 28.37 -12.99
CA GLU A 98 21.82 27.27 -12.00
C GLU A 98 21.79 27.77 -10.54
N ASP A 99 21.53 29.06 -10.34
CA ASP A 99 21.49 29.68 -9.02
C ASP A 99 20.31 29.21 -8.16
N LYS A 100 20.36 29.49 -6.86
CA LYS A 100 19.22 29.23 -5.96
C LYS A 100 17.98 29.99 -6.44
N GLY A 101 16.88 29.26 -6.56
CA GLY A 101 15.61 29.75 -7.10
C GLY A 101 15.50 29.62 -8.61
N ALA A 102 16.48 29.00 -9.28
CA ALA A 102 16.38 28.64 -10.69
C ALA A 102 15.18 27.72 -10.93
N ILE A 103 14.41 28.01 -11.98
CA ILE A 103 13.19 27.29 -12.35
C ILE A 103 13.43 26.55 -13.66
N ALA A 104 13.36 25.22 -13.60
CA ALA A 104 13.31 24.35 -14.76
C ALA A 104 11.84 24.16 -15.16
N THR A 105 11.53 24.30 -16.46
CA THR A 105 10.16 24.22 -16.96
C THR A 105 9.99 23.12 -17.99
N TYR A 106 8.99 22.29 -17.76
CA TYR A 106 8.61 21.15 -18.60
C TYR A 106 7.20 21.36 -19.12
N GLN A 107 6.93 20.89 -20.32
CA GLN A 107 5.62 20.96 -20.97
C GLN A 107 5.18 19.55 -21.34
N GLY A 108 3.94 19.18 -21.06
CA GLY A 108 3.41 17.89 -21.48
C GLY A 108 2.03 17.58 -20.89
N TYR A 109 1.85 16.35 -20.40
CA TYR A 109 0.55 15.84 -19.96
C TYR A 109 0.66 14.95 -18.72
N ILE A 110 -0.48 14.67 -18.10
CA ILE A 110 -0.57 13.83 -16.90
C ILE A 110 -1.45 12.62 -17.23
N GLN A 111 -0.95 11.43 -16.95
CA GLN A 111 -1.68 10.17 -17.10
C GLN A 111 -2.14 9.66 -15.73
N ALA A 112 -3.41 9.32 -15.61
CA ALA A 112 -3.99 8.70 -14.42
C ALA A 112 -3.74 7.18 -14.39
N PRO A 113 -3.93 6.50 -13.24
CA PRO A 113 -3.67 5.05 -13.12
C PRO A 113 -4.43 4.16 -14.10
N ASN A 114 -5.58 4.62 -14.58
CA ASN A 114 -6.40 3.93 -15.58
C ASN A 114 -5.81 4.00 -17.01
N GLY A 115 -4.69 4.69 -17.21
CA GLY A 115 -4.03 4.89 -18.50
C GLY A 115 -4.61 6.03 -19.34
N GLU A 116 -5.62 6.73 -18.83
CA GLU A 116 -6.19 7.93 -19.46
C GLU A 116 -5.48 9.20 -19.01
N CYS A 117 -5.63 10.28 -19.77
CA CYS A 117 -5.02 11.56 -19.49
C CYS A 117 -5.96 12.49 -18.73
N VAL A 118 -5.38 13.23 -17.78
CA VAL A 118 -6.06 14.33 -17.09
C VAL A 118 -6.47 15.39 -18.13
N THR A 119 -7.77 15.69 -18.17
CA THR A 119 -8.44 16.45 -19.21
C THR A 119 -9.38 17.48 -18.59
N ALA A 120 -9.26 18.74 -19.04
CA ALA A 120 -10.21 19.79 -18.73
C ALA A 120 -11.38 19.78 -19.73
N GLN A 121 -12.62 19.63 -19.26
CA GLN A 121 -13.77 19.41 -20.16
C GLN A 121 -14.17 20.67 -20.99
N GLY A 122 -13.79 21.88 -20.57
CA GLY A 122 -14.09 23.09 -21.31
C GLY A 122 -13.15 24.26 -21.04
N LEU A 123 -12.40 24.64 -22.07
CA LEU A 123 -11.45 25.77 -22.06
C LEU A 123 -12.12 27.16 -22.05
N ARG A 124 -13.46 27.24 -22.10
CA ARG A 124 -14.20 28.49 -22.32
C ARG A 124 -15.31 28.77 -21.31
N ARG A 125 -15.53 27.89 -20.33
CA ARG A 125 -16.55 28.05 -19.29
C ARG A 125 -15.93 28.64 -18.01
N VAL A 126 -16.74 29.37 -17.24
CA VAL A 126 -16.29 30.06 -16.00
C VAL A 126 -16.04 29.08 -14.85
N ARG A 127 -16.70 27.92 -14.87
CA ARG A 127 -16.45 26.79 -13.97
C ARG A 127 -16.53 25.52 -14.78
N ASP A 128 -15.44 24.80 -14.80
CA ASP A 128 -15.33 23.48 -15.39
C ASP A 128 -14.66 22.54 -14.39
N TYR A 129 -14.72 21.24 -14.64
CA TYR A 129 -14.08 20.24 -13.77
C TYR A 129 -13.05 19.45 -14.56
N VAL A 130 -12.11 18.86 -13.81
CA VAL A 130 -11.06 18.03 -14.37
C VAL A 130 -11.46 16.56 -14.29
N LYS A 131 -11.21 15.81 -15.36
CA LYS A 131 -11.50 14.39 -15.45
C LYS A 131 -10.43 13.63 -16.21
N THR A 132 -10.57 12.34 -16.42
CA THR A 132 -9.72 11.50 -17.24
C THR A 132 -10.44 11.23 -18.57
N GLU A 133 -9.73 11.34 -19.67
CA GLU A 133 -10.18 10.88 -20.98
C GLU A 133 -8.99 10.27 -21.73
N ALA A 134 -9.25 9.50 -22.79
CA ALA A 134 -8.18 9.02 -23.67
C ALA A 134 -7.19 10.15 -24.05
N CYS A 135 -5.88 9.86 -23.97
CA CYS A 135 -4.86 10.85 -24.31
C CYS A 135 -4.96 11.27 -25.79
N ARG A 136 -4.83 12.57 -26.04
CA ARG A 136 -4.96 13.19 -27.36
C ARG A 136 -3.74 14.04 -27.66
N PHE A 137 -3.29 13.94 -28.90
CA PHE A 137 -2.11 14.64 -29.40
C PHE A 137 -2.52 15.50 -30.60
N SER A 138 -2.09 16.75 -30.60
CA SER A 138 -2.49 17.78 -31.56
C SER A 138 -1.58 17.87 -32.78
N GLY A 139 -0.33 17.37 -32.67
CA GLY A 139 0.73 17.61 -33.65
C GLY A 139 1.21 19.06 -33.71
N ASP A 140 0.77 19.92 -32.78
CA ASP A 140 1.25 21.30 -32.65
C ASP A 140 2.43 21.35 -31.68
N GLY A 141 3.62 21.63 -32.22
CA GLY A 141 4.85 21.75 -31.44
C GLY A 141 4.81 22.86 -30.38
N ALA A 142 3.98 23.90 -30.55
CA ALA A 142 3.80 24.95 -29.56
C ALA A 142 3.10 24.47 -28.28
N LEU A 143 2.38 23.34 -28.37
CA LEU A 143 1.70 22.65 -27.28
C LEU A 143 2.45 21.37 -26.86
N GLY A 144 3.69 21.18 -27.32
CA GLY A 144 4.44 19.93 -27.10
C GLY A 144 3.75 18.72 -27.75
N ASN A 145 3.01 18.93 -28.85
CA ASN A 145 2.15 17.96 -29.53
C ASN A 145 0.98 17.43 -28.69
N VAL A 146 0.69 18.02 -27.53
CA VAL A 146 -0.46 17.62 -26.68
C VAL A 146 -1.72 18.38 -27.10
N ASP A 147 -2.88 17.75 -26.98
CA ASP A 147 -4.16 18.44 -27.15
C ASP A 147 -4.35 19.54 -26.09
N ALA A 148 -4.91 20.69 -26.49
CA ALA A 148 -5.10 21.83 -25.60
C ALA A 148 -5.94 21.49 -24.35
N SER A 149 -6.82 20.49 -24.38
CA SER A 149 -7.58 20.07 -23.20
C SER A 149 -6.76 19.27 -22.17
N GLN A 150 -5.56 18.82 -22.54
CA GLN A 150 -4.68 17.95 -21.74
C GLN A 150 -3.26 18.54 -21.60
N HIS A 151 -3.10 19.82 -21.94
CA HIS A 151 -1.81 20.48 -22.03
C HIS A 151 -1.43 21.19 -20.71
N PHE A 152 -0.39 20.67 -20.06
CA PHE A 152 0.13 21.12 -18.77
C PHE A 152 1.57 21.60 -18.88
N GLN A 153 1.94 22.42 -17.90
CA GLN A 153 3.30 22.80 -17.59
C GLN A 153 3.65 22.31 -16.19
N PHE A 154 4.88 21.86 -16.03
CA PHE A 154 5.46 21.48 -14.75
C PHE A 154 6.69 22.34 -14.49
N GLN A 155 6.78 22.96 -13.33
CA GLN A 155 7.98 23.71 -12.95
C GLN A 155 8.63 23.04 -11.76
N LEU A 156 9.96 23.03 -11.74
CA LEU A 156 10.76 22.57 -10.61
C LEU A 156 11.74 23.68 -10.25
N ASP A 157 11.77 24.06 -8.99
CA ASP A 157 12.79 24.97 -8.47
C ASP A 157 13.76 24.27 -7.52
N THR A 158 14.81 24.99 -7.11
CA THR A 158 15.82 24.44 -6.19
C THR A 158 15.42 24.53 -4.71
N PHE A 159 14.28 25.15 -4.36
CA PHE A 159 13.85 25.36 -2.97
C PHE A 159 12.87 24.29 -2.50
N TYR A 160 12.03 23.77 -3.40
CA TYR A 160 10.94 22.87 -3.06
C TYR A 160 11.16 21.48 -3.65
N ASP A 161 10.84 20.46 -2.86
CA ASP A 161 10.94 19.06 -3.28
C ASP A 161 9.61 18.59 -3.89
N TYR A 162 9.10 19.34 -4.87
CA TYR A 162 7.91 19.02 -5.66
C TYR A 162 7.88 19.88 -6.94
N TYR A 163 7.11 19.43 -7.93
CA TYR A 163 6.81 20.23 -9.12
C TYR A 163 5.54 21.06 -8.89
N SER A 164 5.51 22.31 -9.33
CA SER A 164 4.23 22.98 -9.56
C SER A 164 3.59 22.43 -10.84
N VAL A 165 2.27 22.42 -10.90
CA VAL A 165 1.48 21.92 -12.03
C VAL A 165 0.51 23.01 -12.47
N ASP A 166 0.70 23.50 -13.69
CA ASP A 166 -0.11 24.56 -14.28
C ASP A 166 -0.82 24.05 -15.53
N PHE A 167 -2.12 24.32 -15.65
CA PHE A 167 -2.84 24.01 -16.87
C PHE A 167 -2.73 25.17 -17.86
N LEU A 168 -2.15 24.90 -19.03
CA LEU A 168 -1.91 25.93 -20.05
C LEU A 168 -3.08 26.05 -21.05
N GLY A 169 -3.84 24.97 -21.24
CA GLY A 169 -4.90 24.96 -22.22
C GLY A 169 -4.35 25.16 -23.64
N ALA A 170 -4.96 26.08 -24.39
CA ALA A 170 -4.48 26.49 -25.71
C ALA A 170 -3.32 27.52 -25.68
N THR A 171 -2.82 27.88 -24.50
CA THR A 171 -1.69 28.82 -24.37
C THR A 171 -0.41 28.12 -24.81
N PRO A 172 0.36 28.66 -25.77
CA PRO A 172 1.67 28.11 -26.12
C PRO A 172 2.59 28.06 -24.91
N GLY A 173 3.21 26.90 -24.70
CA GLY A 173 4.18 26.69 -23.63
C GLY A 173 5.61 26.55 -24.17
N PRO A 174 6.61 26.50 -23.27
CA PRO A 174 6.49 26.81 -21.85
C PRO A 174 6.35 28.33 -21.61
N VAL A 175 5.48 28.70 -20.67
CA VAL A 175 5.32 30.08 -20.22
C VAL A 175 6.41 30.39 -19.21
N ASN A 176 7.34 31.27 -19.58
CA ASN A 176 8.37 31.76 -18.68
C ASN A 176 7.74 32.61 -17.57
N ALA A 177 7.69 32.07 -16.37
CA ALA A 177 7.32 32.79 -15.17
C ALA A 177 8.57 33.19 -14.39
N THR A 178 8.55 34.38 -13.79
CA THR A 178 9.59 34.82 -12.86
C THR A 178 9.49 34.14 -11.50
N ASP A 179 8.30 33.60 -11.19
CA ASP A 179 7.96 33.04 -9.89
C ASP A 179 7.56 31.56 -10.07
N PHE A 180 8.00 30.72 -9.15
CA PHE A 180 7.66 29.29 -9.13
C PHE A 180 6.15 29.08 -8.88
N GLY A 181 5.52 28.27 -9.73
CA GLY A 181 4.08 27.99 -9.74
C GLY A 181 3.21 29.09 -10.36
N ALA A 182 3.83 30.07 -11.04
CA ALA A 182 3.11 30.98 -11.91
C ALA A 182 3.09 30.45 -13.35
N GLY A 183 1.99 30.69 -14.06
CA GLY A 183 1.76 30.02 -15.33
C GLY A 183 0.58 30.56 -16.14
N GLY A 184 -0.26 29.65 -16.61
CA GLY A 184 -1.36 29.96 -17.52
C GLY A 184 -2.52 30.71 -16.87
N ASN A 185 -3.52 31.03 -17.68
CA ASN A 185 -4.73 31.75 -17.25
C ASN A 185 -5.80 30.84 -16.63
N TYR A 186 -5.51 29.57 -16.38
CA TYR A 186 -6.45 28.64 -15.78
C TYR A 186 -6.07 28.37 -14.34
N HIS A 187 -7.00 28.63 -13.43
CA HIS A 187 -6.81 28.53 -11.99
C HIS A 187 -7.63 27.35 -11.49
N PHE A 188 -6.96 26.41 -10.85
CA PHE A 188 -7.64 25.37 -10.11
C PHE A 188 -8.25 25.94 -8.84
N ASN A 189 -9.32 25.31 -8.35
CA ASN A 189 -9.90 25.63 -7.06
C ASN A 189 -10.42 24.36 -6.40
N VAL A 190 -10.32 24.33 -5.07
CA VAL A 190 -10.91 23.28 -4.25
C VAL A 190 -12.20 23.80 -3.61
N PRO A 191 -13.33 23.09 -3.73
CA PRO A 191 -14.58 23.49 -3.09
C PRO A 191 -14.43 23.45 -1.56
N GLN A 192 -14.92 24.49 -0.89
CA GLN A 192 -14.88 24.63 0.57
C GLN A 192 -16.29 24.94 1.11
N PRO A 193 -16.78 24.24 2.15
CA PRO A 193 -16.12 23.13 2.84
C PRO A 193 -16.12 21.83 2.01
N LEU A 194 -15.12 20.97 2.22
CA LEU A 194 -15.16 19.60 1.68
C LEU A 194 -16.30 18.83 2.35
N SER A 195 -17.19 18.26 1.53
CA SER A 195 -18.33 17.49 2.03
C SER A 195 -18.01 15.99 1.98
N MET A 196 -18.39 15.23 3.01
CA MET A 196 -18.25 13.76 2.98
C MET A 196 -19.28 13.09 2.06
N GLU A 197 -20.38 13.79 1.74
CA GLU A 197 -21.53 13.25 0.99
C GLU A 197 -21.69 13.88 -0.42
N GLY A 198 -20.80 14.80 -0.80
CA GLY A 198 -20.89 15.55 -2.05
C GLY A 198 -19.65 15.44 -2.93
N ASN A 199 -19.82 15.89 -4.16
CA ASN A 199 -18.80 15.81 -5.19
C ASN A 199 -17.69 16.86 -4.97
N ASN A 200 -16.62 16.49 -4.27
CA ASN A 200 -15.45 17.34 -4.03
C ASN A 200 -14.55 17.41 -5.28
N TYR A 201 -15.11 17.78 -6.43
CA TYR A 201 -14.34 17.83 -7.68
C TYR A 201 -13.24 18.88 -7.63
N LEU A 202 -12.14 18.61 -8.34
CA LEU A 202 -11.16 19.63 -8.66
C LEU A 202 -11.74 20.55 -9.73
N ASP A 203 -12.07 21.78 -9.35
CA ASP A 203 -12.62 22.79 -10.24
C ASP A 203 -11.50 23.51 -10.99
N LEU A 204 -11.80 23.95 -12.21
CA LEU A 204 -10.95 24.74 -13.07
C LEU A 204 -11.72 25.96 -13.58
N GLY A 205 -11.15 27.15 -13.41
CA GLY A 205 -11.72 28.40 -13.91
C GLY A 205 -10.74 29.15 -14.81
N HIS A 206 -11.25 29.81 -15.85
CA HIS A 206 -10.45 30.70 -16.69
C HIS A 206 -10.44 32.14 -16.13
N SER A 207 -9.25 32.67 -15.89
CA SER A 207 -8.96 34.02 -15.41
C SER A 207 -8.44 34.94 -16.53
N LYS A 208 -8.62 36.25 -16.37
CA LYS A 208 -7.97 37.24 -17.27
C LYS A 208 -6.49 37.45 -16.93
N GLN A 209 -6.09 37.07 -15.74
CA GLN A 209 -4.73 37.14 -15.26
C GLN A 209 -4.13 35.74 -15.22
N ALA A 210 -2.82 35.66 -15.45
CA ALA A 210 -2.06 34.45 -15.23
C ALA A 210 -2.11 34.04 -13.76
N GLN A 211 -2.04 32.73 -13.50
CA GLN A 211 -1.82 32.19 -12.16
C GLN A 211 -0.52 32.76 -11.60
N THR A 212 -0.56 33.13 -10.33
CA THR A 212 0.62 33.59 -9.58
C THR A 212 1.21 32.43 -8.79
N GLY A 213 2.47 32.53 -8.35
CA GLY A 213 3.12 31.52 -7.50
C GLY A 213 2.57 31.43 -6.07
N ASN A 214 1.28 31.73 -5.86
CA ASN A 214 0.64 31.63 -4.56
C ASN A 214 0.48 30.15 -4.17
N LYS A 215 1.24 29.71 -3.17
CA LYS A 215 1.26 28.33 -2.70
C LYS A 215 -0.10 27.78 -2.25
N SER A 216 -1.00 28.62 -1.73
CA SER A 216 -2.33 28.16 -1.33
C SER A 216 -3.26 27.83 -2.49
N GLU A 217 -2.88 28.21 -3.71
CA GLU A 217 -3.65 28.05 -4.96
C GLU A 217 -2.89 27.18 -5.96
N MET A 218 -1.86 26.45 -5.51
CA MET A 218 -0.98 25.69 -6.38
C MET A 218 -1.40 24.21 -6.39
N LEU A 219 -1.58 23.67 -7.60
CA LEU A 219 -1.55 22.23 -7.82
C LEU A 219 -0.09 21.79 -7.89
N ILE A 220 0.28 20.73 -7.19
CA ILE A 220 1.66 20.24 -7.12
C ILE A 220 1.72 18.75 -7.46
N ALA A 221 2.89 18.31 -7.90
CA ALA A 221 3.22 16.91 -8.11
C ALA A 221 4.47 16.54 -7.32
N GLN A 222 4.38 15.51 -6.48
CA GLN A 222 5.51 14.92 -5.79
C GLN A 222 5.92 13.64 -6.52
N ILE A 223 7.00 13.68 -7.30
CA ILE A 223 7.38 12.59 -8.22
C ILE A 223 8.55 11.79 -7.64
N GLY A 224 8.47 10.46 -7.71
CA GLY A 224 9.56 9.57 -7.28
C GLY A 224 9.93 9.75 -5.81
N SER A 225 11.20 10.06 -5.52
CA SER A 225 11.70 10.23 -4.15
C SER A 225 11.19 11.49 -3.43
N GLN A 226 10.60 12.43 -4.17
CA GLN A 226 9.96 13.63 -3.62
C GLN A 226 8.70 13.29 -2.82
N TYR A 227 8.07 12.18 -3.17
CA TYR A 227 6.87 11.70 -2.49
C TYR A 227 7.23 10.89 -1.25
N LYS A 228 6.72 11.33 -0.10
CA LYS A 228 6.67 10.51 1.11
C LYS A 228 5.23 10.10 1.36
N PRO A 229 4.89 8.79 1.26
CA PRO A 229 3.58 8.33 1.68
C PRO A 229 3.38 8.67 3.15
N THR A 230 2.19 9.15 3.50
CA THR A 230 1.83 9.23 4.92
C THR A 230 1.87 7.84 5.52
N THR A 231 2.57 7.69 6.64
CA THR A 231 2.53 6.44 7.41
C THR A 231 1.09 6.17 7.81
N ARG A 232 0.55 4.99 7.45
CA ARG A 232 -0.79 4.58 7.87
C ARG A 232 -0.86 4.66 9.39
N GLN A 233 -1.87 5.37 9.91
CA GLN A 233 -2.20 5.28 11.33
C GLN A 233 -3.22 4.17 11.53
N LEU A 234 -2.78 3.04 12.07
CA LEU A 234 -3.69 1.99 12.51
C LEU A 234 -4.25 2.33 13.88
N ARG A 235 -5.46 1.83 14.14
CA ARG A 235 -5.95 1.82 15.52
C ARG A 235 -5.13 0.83 16.32
N ALA A 236 -4.80 1.24 17.54
CA ALA A 236 -4.27 0.37 18.57
C ALA A 236 -5.06 -0.94 18.66
N CYS A 237 -4.35 -2.06 18.77
CA CYS A 237 -4.99 -3.34 19.10
C CYS A 237 -5.59 -3.30 20.51
N THR A 238 -6.56 -4.17 20.77
CA THR A 238 -7.29 -4.24 22.04
C THR A 238 -7.11 -5.61 22.68
N LEU A 239 -6.77 -5.67 23.96
CA LEU A 239 -6.67 -6.95 24.68
C LEU A 239 -8.05 -7.59 24.80
N VAL A 240 -8.23 -8.79 24.25
CA VAL A 240 -9.49 -9.55 24.32
C VAL A 240 -9.44 -10.61 25.40
N LYS A 241 -8.34 -11.36 25.49
CA LYS A 241 -8.18 -12.48 26.42
C LYS A 241 -6.74 -12.59 26.86
N SER A 242 -6.53 -12.90 28.15
CA SER A 242 -5.22 -13.23 28.71
C SER A 242 -5.36 -14.37 29.70
N GLY A 243 -4.35 -15.23 29.79
CA GLY A 243 -4.34 -16.34 30.74
C GLY A 243 -3.45 -17.49 30.31
N TYR A 244 -3.69 -18.66 30.91
CA TYR A 244 -3.01 -19.90 30.57
C TYR A 244 -3.61 -20.53 29.32
N VAL A 245 -2.79 -21.18 28.51
CA VAL A 245 -3.23 -21.89 27.32
C VAL A 245 -2.96 -23.39 27.43
N THR A 246 -3.88 -24.19 26.94
CA THR A 246 -3.75 -25.64 26.78
C THR A 246 -3.87 -26.06 25.33
N LEU A 247 -3.22 -27.15 24.97
CA LEU A 247 -3.42 -27.85 23.71
C LEU A 247 -4.44 -28.96 23.96
N TYR A 248 -5.57 -28.89 23.26
CA TYR A 248 -6.68 -29.83 23.38
C TYR A 248 -6.77 -30.73 22.14
N ASN A 249 -6.76 -32.04 22.35
CA ASN A 249 -7.00 -33.01 21.28
C ASN A 249 -8.50 -33.12 21.02
N THR A 250 -8.94 -32.83 19.79
CA THR A 250 -10.36 -32.84 19.44
C THR A 250 -10.94 -34.26 19.36
N ALA A 251 -10.11 -35.27 19.07
CA ALA A 251 -10.52 -36.66 18.96
C ALA A 251 -10.49 -37.40 20.31
N THR A 252 -9.42 -37.27 21.10
CA THR A 252 -9.24 -38.01 22.36
C THR A 252 -9.71 -37.25 23.59
N ARG A 253 -9.89 -35.93 23.47
CA ARG A 253 -10.14 -34.99 24.58
C ARG A 253 -8.98 -34.84 25.56
N ASP A 254 -7.79 -35.28 25.19
CA ASP A 254 -6.60 -35.06 25.99
C ASP A 254 -6.24 -33.58 26.05
N VAL A 255 -5.81 -33.13 27.23
CA VAL A 255 -5.44 -31.73 27.49
C VAL A 255 -3.98 -31.71 27.93
N LYS A 256 -3.17 -30.86 27.29
CA LYS A 256 -1.78 -30.63 27.67
C LYS A 256 -1.53 -29.15 27.95
N ALA A 257 -0.83 -28.85 29.04
CA ALA A 257 -0.43 -27.48 29.34
C ALA A 257 0.63 -27.00 28.34
N VAL A 258 0.52 -25.75 27.89
CA VAL A 258 1.44 -25.14 26.93
C VAL A 258 2.34 -24.12 27.61
N THR A 259 3.64 -24.26 27.43
CA THR A 259 4.69 -23.35 27.90
C THR A 259 5.42 -22.72 26.72
N THR A 260 5.90 -21.51 26.84
CA THR A 260 6.80 -20.88 25.87
C THR A 260 8.23 -21.02 26.36
N ALA A 261 9.05 -21.76 25.61
CA ALA A 261 10.43 -22.09 25.99
C ALA A 261 11.31 -22.14 24.73
N SER A 262 12.63 -22.19 24.91
CA SER A 262 13.56 -22.26 23.78
C SER A 262 13.22 -23.47 22.90
N SER A 263 13.08 -23.22 21.60
CA SER A 263 12.76 -24.22 20.58
C SER A 263 13.68 -25.44 20.69
N ASN A 264 13.13 -26.64 20.50
CA ASN A 264 13.89 -27.89 20.57
C ASN A 264 14.73 -28.16 19.31
N VAL A 265 14.43 -27.46 18.20
CA VAL A 265 15.31 -27.33 17.04
C VAL A 265 16.13 -26.03 17.13
N ASN A 266 17.28 -25.96 16.44
CA ASN A 266 18.23 -24.83 16.44
C ASN A 266 17.66 -23.50 15.87
N VAL A 267 16.49 -23.05 16.33
CA VAL A 267 15.98 -21.69 16.14
C VAL A 267 16.41 -20.88 17.36
N TYR A 268 17.09 -19.76 17.16
CA TYR A 268 17.38 -18.80 18.23
C TYR A 268 16.10 -18.01 18.63
N ALA A 269 15.04 -18.72 19.04
CA ALA A 269 13.75 -18.16 19.40
C ALA A 269 13.00 -19.06 20.41
N TYR A 270 11.95 -18.52 21.05
CA TYR A 270 11.05 -19.29 21.91
C TYR A 270 9.86 -19.81 21.10
N ALA A 271 9.47 -21.06 21.34
CA ALA A 271 8.34 -21.72 20.71
C ALA A 271 7.32 -22.14 21.78
N PRO A 272 6.02 -22.21 21.42
CA PRO A 272 5.04 -22.86 22.27
C PRO A 272 5.29 -24.37 22.29
N GLN A 273 5.32 -24.96 23.49
CA GLN A 273 5.75 -26.33 23.75
C GLN A 273 4.81 -27.04 24.72
N ILE A 274 4.76 -28.37 24.61
CA ILE A 274 4.13 -29.28 25.58
C ILE A 274 5.15 -30.30 26.10
N ASN A 275 4.81 -30.97 27.21
CA ASN A 275 5.64 -31.98 27.90
C ASN A 275 7.03 -31.48 28.39
N ASN A 276 7.29 -30.17 28.42
CA ASN A 276 8.59 -29.63 28.87
C ASN A 276 8.68 -29.48 30.41
N GLY A 277 8.03 -30.35 31.18
CA GLY A 277 8.06 -30.32 32.65
C GLY A 277 7.56 -29.02 33.30
N GLY A 278 6.85 -28.16 32.56
CA GLY A 278 6.43 -26.84 33.02
C GLY A 278 7.51 -25.75 32.94
N ALA A 279 8.67 -26.03 32.32
CA ALA A 279 9.72 -25.06 32.10
C ALA A 279 9.31 -24.07 30.99
N GLY A 280 9.47 -22.77 31.26
CA GLY A 280 9.10 -21.70 30.35
C GLY A 280 7.92 -20.87 30.84
N ASP A 281 7.57 -19.85 30.07
CA ASP A 281 6.49 -18.93 30.40
C ASP A 281 5.11 -19.53 30.06
N GLN A 282 4.10 -19.19 30.85
CA GLN A 282 2.78 -19.83 30.78
C GLN A 282 1.64 -18.84 30.54
N GLN A 283 1.93 -17.55 30.49
CA GLN A 283 0.94 -16.51 30.29
C GLN A 283 0.91 -16.09 28.83
N TYR A 284 -0.30 -16.01 28.29
CA TYR A 284 -0.56 -15.64 26.92
C TYR A 284 -1.57 -14.51 26.88
N SER A 285 -1.54 -13.72 25.82
CA SER A 285 -2.50 -12.66 25.55
C SER A 285 -2.92 -12.69 24.09
N PHE A 286 -4.18 -12.38 23.81
CA PHE A 286 -4.69 -12.18 22.47
C PHE A 286 -5.18 -10.74 22.32
N PHE A 287 -4.64 -10.05 21.33
CA PHE A 287 -4.98 -8.67 21.00
C PHE A 287 -5.73 -8.61 19.68
N ALA A 288 -6.96 -8.11 19.69
CA ALA A 288 -7.73 -7.87 18.48
C ALA A 288 -7.27 -6.57 17.82
N CYS A 289 -6.88 -6.66 16.55
CA CYS A 289 -6.44 -5.54 15.72
C CYS A 289 -7.50 -5.23 14.64
N ASP A 290 -7.22 -4.29 13.74
CA ASP A 290 -8.15 -3.94 12.67
C ASP A 290 -8.38 -5.12 11.68
N SER A 291 -9.44 -5.90 11.92
CA SER A 291 -9.76 -7.08 11.12
C SER A 291 -10.18 -6.74 9.69
N ALA A 292 -10.70 -5.53 9.46
CA ALA A 292 -11.09 -5.10 8.12
C ALA A 292 -9.88 -4.98 7.20
N TYR A 293 -8.75 -4.47 7.71
CA TYR A 293 -7.47 -4.57 7.01
C TYR A 293 -7.06 -6.03 6.74
N MET A 294 -7.32 -6.89 7.73
CA MET A 294 -7.21 -8.34 7.66
C MET A 294 -7.82 -8.96 6.40
N GLY A 295 -8.88 -8.31 5.90
CA GLY A 295 -9.91 -8.93 5.06
C GLY A 295 -10.86 -9.83 5.85
N TYR A 296 -10.84 -9.80 7.19
CA TYR A 296 -11.64 -10.65 8.06
C TYR A 296 -12.79 -9.88 8.73
N THR A 297 -13.92 -10.56 8.92
CA THR A 297 -15.07 -10.00 9.63
C THR A 297 -15.03 -10.42 11.10
N ALA A 298 -14.77 -9.48 11.99
CA ALA A 298 -14.87 -9.70 13.43
C ALA A 298 -16.31 -9.52 13.94
N ASP A 299 -16.67 -10.26 14.99
CA ASP A 299 -17.96 -10.18 15.67
C ASP A 299 -17.83 -10.47 17.18
N ALA A 300 -18.94 -10.73 17.87
CA ALA A 300 -18.96 -10.99 19.32
C ALA A 300 -18.31 -12.32 19.74
N CYS A 301 -18.03 -13.21 18.79
CA CYS A 301 -17.41 -14.51 19.00
C CYS A 301 -16.11 -14.69 18.20
N ASN A 302 -15.79 -13.80 17.26
CA ASN A 302 -14.66 -13.91 16.35
C ASN A 302 -13.79 -12.65 16.40
N TRP A 303 -12.52 -12.79 16.77
CA TRP A 303 -11.53 -11.72 16.76
C TRP A 303 -10.30 -12.12 15.98
N TYR A 304 -9.65 -11.13 15.35
CA TYR A 304 -8.44 -11.32 14.55
C TYR A 304 -7.36 -10.37 15.02
N GLY A 305 -6.11 -10.84 15.07
CA GLY A 305 -4.99 -10.00 15.47
C GLY A 305 -3.79 -10.82 15.94
N HIS A 306 -3.19 -10.37 17.03
CA HIS A 306 -1.91 -10.87 17.52
C HIS A 306 -2.08 -11.83 18.69
N PHE A 307 -1.23 -12.85 18.73
CA PHE A 307 -1.13 -13.78 19.86
C PHE A 307 0.27 -13.66 20.47
N ASP A 308 0.32 -13.33 21.74
CA ASP A 308 1.52 -13.02 22.51
C ASP A 308 1.74 -14.07 23.60
N ALA A 309 3.00 -14.39 23.85
CA ALA A 309 3.45 -15.07 25.06
C ALA A 309 4.22 -14.06 25.91
N TYR A 310 3.79 -13.91 27.16
CA TYR A 310 4.53 -13.13 28.13
C TYR A 310 5.83 -13.85 28.46
N ALA A 311 6.92 -13.52 27.75
CA ALA A 311 8.25 -13.98 28.14
C ALA A 311 8.83 -13.03 29.20
N THR A 312 9.34 -13.58 30.31
CA THR A 312 9.84 -12.72 31.40
C THR A 312 10.97 -11.80 30.90
N GLY A 313 10.67 -10.51 30.72
CA GLY A 313 11.64 -9.48 30.33
C GLY A 313 11.53 -8.95 28.89
N GLN A 314 10.79 -9.61 27.98
CA GLN A 314 10.51 -9.13 26.61
C GLN A 314 9.20 -9.74 26.06
N PRO A 315 8.04 -9.05 26.13
CA PRO A 315 6.83 -9.52 25.43
C PRO A 315 7.09 -9.58 23.92
N SER A 316 6.61 -10.63 23.24
CA SER A 316 6.90 -10.85 21.83
C SER A 316 5.80 -11.67 21.15
N CYS A 317 5.35 -11.19 19.99
CA CYS A 317 4.32 -11.87 19.21
C CYS A 317 4.86 -13.18 18.69
N PHE A 318 3.98 -14.17 18.67
CA PHE A 318 4.16 -15.31 17.82
C PHE A 318 4.10 -14.89 16.36
N THR A 319 5.10 -15.33 15.60
CA THR A 319 5.19 -15.15 14.15
C THR A 319 5.56 -16.46 13.52
N ARG A 320 5.02 -16.75 12.34
CA ARG A 320 5.46 -17.89 11.56
C ARG A 320 6.77 -17.54 10.89
N GLN A 321 7.76 -18.42 11.00
CA GLN A 321 9.00 -18.28 10.24
C GLN A 321 8.69 -18.43 8.75
N THR A 322 9.08 -17.46 7.92
CA THR A 322 8.74 -17.45 6.48
C THR A 322 9.90 -17.85 5.58
N SER A 323 11.06 -18.23 6.14
CA SER A 323 12.25 -18.59 5.35
C SER A 323 13.02 -19.78 5.95
N GLY A 324 13.70 -20.54 5.08
CA GLY A 324 14.52 -21.68 5.46
C GLY A 324 13.73 -22.97 5.68
N SER A 325 14.33 -23.95 6.34
CA SER A 325 13.72 -25.26 6.65
C SER A 325 12.72 -25.23 7.81
N LEU A 326 12.36 -24.03 8.30
CA LEU A 326 11.62 -23.82 9.54
C LEU A 326 10.25 -23.19 9.28
N THR A 327 9.72 -23.27 8.06
CA THR A 327 8.54 -22.51 7.66
C THR A 327 7.28 -22.82 8.45
N ASP A 328 7.20 -23.96 9.12
CA ASP A 328 5.99 -24.38 9.86
C ASP A 328 6.08 -24.07 11.37
N TYR A 329 7.19 -23.45 11.80
CA TYR A 329 7.38 -23.03 13.17
C TYR A 329 6.72 -21.67 13.42
N VAL A 330 5.91 -21.63 14.48
CA VAL A 330 5.43 -20.38 15.08
C VAL A 330 6.28 -20.12 16.32
N VAL A 331 7.08 -19.06 16.26
CA VAL A 331 8.02 -18.69 17.32
C VAL A 331 7.83 -17.24 17.71
N THR A 332 8.22 -16.89 18.91
CA THR A 332 8.35 -15.49 19.32
C THR A 332 9.37 -14.81 18.41
N GLY A 333 8.95 -13.82 17.64
CA GLY A 333 9.86 -12.98 16.84
C GLY A 333 10.24 -11.70 17.58
N PRO A 334 11.41 -11.08 17.29
CA PRO A 334 11.58 -9.67 17.59
C PRO A 334 10.49 -8.91 16.83
N ALA A 335 9.78 -8.04 17.53
CA ALA A 335 8.63 -7.35 16.98
C ALA A 335 9.07 -6.39 15.84
N GLY A 336 8.45 -6.59 14.66
CA GLY A 336 8.49 -5.69 13.51
C GLY A 336 9.82 -5.50 12.77
N ARG A 337 9.76 -4.70 11.70
CA ARG A 337 10.91 -4.30 10.86
C ARG A 337 12.01 -3.54 11.62
N ASN A 338 11.71 -3.05 12.83
CA ASN A 338 12.60 -2.18 13.62
C ASN A 338 13.10 -2.83 14.92
N GLY A 339 12.72 -4.08 15.23
CA GLY A 339 13.23 -4.81 16.39
C GLY A 339 12.85 -4.20 17.76
N ALA A 340 11.71 -3.51 17.84
CA ALA A 340 11.20 -2.97 19.10
C ALA A 340 10.37 -4.03 19.83
N SER A 341 10.36 -4.04 21.15
CA SER A 341 9.66 -5.01 22.00
C SER A 341 8.14 -4.77 22.15
N ASP A 342 7.57 -3.79 21.45
CA ASP A 342 6.28 -3.18 21.81
C ASP A 342 5.14 -3.43 20.80
N ASP A 343 5.42 -4.13 19.68
CA ASP A 343 4.48 -4.28 18.55
C ASP A 343 3.33 -5.28 18.81
N CYS A 344 3.20 -5.79 20.03
CA CYS A 344 2.22 -6.82 20.41
C CYS A 344 1.30 -6.33 21.53
N THR A 345 1.16 -5.01 21.64
CA THR A 345 0.48 -4.36 22.75
C THR A 345 -0.65 -3.48 22.26
N THR A 346 -1.38 -2.88 23.20
CA THR A 346 -2.37 -1.85 22.88
C THR A 346 -1.76 -0.54 22.35
N ALA A 347 -0.44 -0.45 22.20
CA ALA A 347 0.23 0.69 21.59
C ALA A 347 0.64 0.43 20.12
N ASP A 348 0.45 -0.80 19.62
CA ASP A 348 0.78 -1.15 18.25
C ASP A 348 -0.14 -0.42 17.27
N THR A 349 0.43 0.55 16.57
CA THR A 349 -0.21 1.37 15.52
C THR A 349 0.53 1.27 14.18
N GLU A 350 1.62 0.49 14.12
CA GLU A 350 2.57 0.47 13.00
C GLU A 350 2.82 -0.92 12.43
N ALA A 351 2.54 -2.00 13.18
CA ALA A 351 2.96 -3.36 12.85
C ALA A 351 1.79 -4.35 12.84
N GLN A 352 0.93 -4.25 11.83
CA GLN A 352 0.16 -5.43 11.43
C GLN A 352 1.10 -6.43 10.74
N LEU A 353 1.77 -7.24 11.56
CA LEU A 353 2.72 -8.30 11.20
C LEU A 353 2.13 -9.26 10.14
N GLN A 354 3.01 -9.91 9.37
CA GLN A 354 2.64 -10.93 8.37
C GLN A 354 2.08 -12.25 8.98
N SER A 355 1.65 -12.25 10.23
CA SER A 355 1.23 -13.45 10.96
C SER A 355 0.02 -13.11 11.82
N PHE A 356 -1.16 -13.45 11.31
CA PHE A 356 -2.42 -13.23 12.00
C PHE A 356 -2.92 -14.50 12.68
N PHE A 357 -3.63 -14.29 13.78
CA PHE A 357 -4.32 -15.33 14.53
C PHE A 357 -5.81 -15.00 14.59
N HIS A 358 -6.61 -16.05 14.72
CA HIS A 358 -8.05 -15.98 14.94
C HIS A 358 -8.33 -16.52 16.34
N LEU A 359 -9.06 -15.71 17.13
CA LEU A 359 -9.63 -16.12 18.40
C LEU A 359 -11.13 -16.36 18.20
N HIS A 360 -11.55 -17.61 18.41
CA HIS A 360 -12.95 -18.02 18.33
C HIS A 360 -13.47 -18.35 19.72
N LYS A 361 -14.57 -17.71 20.13
CA LYS A 361 -15.33 -18.10 21.31
C LYS A 361 -16.40 -19.10 20.92
N THR A 362 -16.22 -20.33 21.38
CA THR A 362 -17.16 -21.44 21.18
C THR A 362 -18.46 -21.23 21.98
N ASP A 363 -19.51 -21.98 21.64
CA ASP A 363 -20.82 -21.90 22.29
C ASP A 363 -20.79 -22.21 23.80
N ASP A 364 -19.84 -23.04 24.24
CA ASP A 364 -19.58 -23.34 25.66
C ASP A 364 -18.71 -22.29 26.36
N GLY A 365 -18.37 -21.20 25.68
CA GLY A 365 -17.66 -20.04 26.22
C GLY A 365 -16.15 -20.23 26.33
N VAL A 366 -15.59 -21.25 25.68
CA VAL A 366 -14.14 -21.48 25.58
C VAL A 366 -13.57 -20.61 24.46
N TYR A 367 -12.34 -20.14 24.61
CA TYR A 367 -11.66 -19.36 23.58
C TYR A 367 -10.57 -20.19 22.92
N GLU A 368 -10.73 -20.42 21.63
CA GLU A 368 -9.84 -21.21 20.77
C GLU A 368 -8.97 -20.29 19.90
N VAL A 369 -7.67 -20.58 19.81
CA VAL A 369 -6.71 -19.82 19.02
C VAL A 369 -6.26 -20.65 17.82
N SER A 370 -6.45 -20.11 16.63
CA SER A 370 -5.96 -20.69 15.38
C SER A 370 -5.01 -19.73 14.68
N PHE A 371 -4.02 -20.29 13.99
CA PHE A 371 -3.15 -19.52 13.11
C PHE A 371 -3.82 -19.35 11.75
N VAL A 372 -3.81 -18.11 11.25
CA VAL A 372 -4.42 -17.75 9.96
C VAL A 372 -3.34 -17.45 8.93
N GLY A 373 -2.27 -16.79 9.39
CA GLY A 373 -1.00 -16.67 8.67
C GLY A 373 -0.92 -15.70 7.51
N ALA A 374 -2.02 -15.30 6.89
CA ALA A 374 -2.04 -14.33 5.81
C ALA A 374 -3.34 -13.50 5.83
N THR A 375 -3.47 -12.53 4.92
CA THR A 375 -4.73 -11.79 4.74
C THR A 375 -5.82 -12.71 4.15
N ALA A 376 -7.10 -12.35 4.27
CA ALA A 376 -8.19 -13.18 3.75
C ALA A 376 -8.08 -13.47 2.25
N ALA A 377 -7.63 -12.48 1.46
CA ALA A 377 -7.40 -12.64 0.03
C ALA A 377 -6.32 -13.68 -0.30
N GLU A 378 -5.34 -13.86 0.59
CA GLU A 378 -4.28 -14.87 0.45
C GLU A 378 -4.69 -16.21 1.06
N ALA A 379 -5.41 -16.18 2.19
CA ALA A 379 -5.85 -17.35 2.95
C ALA A 379 -6.82 -18.26 2.17
N ASP A 380 -7.68 -17.66 1.33
CA ASP A 380 -8.59 -18.40 0.43
C ASP A 380 -7.84 -19.38 -0.51
N SER A 381 -6.54 -19.18 -0.72
CA SER A 381 -5.68 -20.05 -1.53
C SER A 381 -4.89 -21.10 -0.72
N THR A 382 -4.78 -20.95 0.60
CA THR A 382 -3.87 -21.76 1.45
C THR A 382 -4.58 -22.64 2.48
N GLY A 383 -5.87 -22.44 2.72
CA GLY A 383 -6.62 -23.18 3.75
C GLY A 383 -6.27 -22.77 5.19
N MET A 384 -7.04 -23.28 6.15
CA MET A 384 -6.84 -22.99 7.58
C MET A 384 -5.66 -23.78 8.14
N TYR A 385 -4.90 -23.20 9.07
CA TYR A 385 -3.83 -23.90 9.78
C TYR A 385 -4.31 -24.42 11.14
N GLY A 386 -3.89 -25.64 11.48
CA GLY A 386 -4.09 -26.22 12.81
C GLY A 386 -2.76 -26.47 13.52
N TRP A 387 -2.83 -26.61 14.84
CA TRP A 387 -1.65 -26.87 15.67
C TRP A 387 -1.27 -28.35 15.61
N VAL A 388 0.03 -28.65 15.57
CA VAL A 388 0.56 -30.01 15.54
C VAL A 388 1.73 -30.14 16.51
N PRO A 389 1.61 -30.96 17.57
CA PRO A 389 2.73 -31.24 18.45
C PRO A 389 3.78 -32.09 17.72
N THR A 390 5.02 -31.61 17.72
CA THR A 390 6.12 -32.20 16.96
C THR A 390 7.32 -32.49 17.86
N LEU A 391 7.78 -33.74 17.83
CA LEU A 391 9.02 -34.17 18.49
C LEU A 391 10.23 -33.84 17.60
N ALA A 392 11.27 -33.25 18.18
CA ALA A 392 12.55 -33.11 17.50
C ALA A 392 13.21 -34.48 17.28
N GLU A 393 14.06 -34.56 16.25
CA GLU A 393 14.81 -35.78 15.96
C GLU A 393 15.72 -36.16 17.13
N GLY A 394 15.60 -37.40 17.62
CA GLY A 394 16.39 -37.92 18.73
C GLY A 394 15.82 -37.66 20.13
N GLU A 395 14.71 -36.92 20.24
CA GLU A 395 13.99 -36.77 21.51
C GLU A 395 13.26 -38.06 21.91
N ALA A 396 13.14 -38.28 23.22
CA ALA A 396 12.34 -39.38 23.75
C ALA A 396 10.85 -39.17 23.40
N ALA A 397 10.08 -40.26 23.28
CA ALA A 397 8.67 -40.18 22.87
C ALA A 397 7.77 -39.35 23.81
N ASP A 398 8.21 -39.17 25.07
CA ASP A 398 7.60 -38.34 26.10
C ASP A 398 8.32 -36.99 26.34
N GLY A 399 9.33 -36.69 25.52
CA GLY A 399 10.10 -35.44 25.57
C GLY A 399 9.29 -34.21 25.18
N ALA A 400 9.95 -33.04 25.29
CA ALA A 400 9.37 -31.75 24.93
C ALA A 400 9.02 -31.70 23.43
N GLN A 401 7.82 -31.20 23.13
CA GLN A 401 7.30 -31.13 21.75
C GLN A 401 6.97 -29.69 21.42
N ASP A 402 7.53 -29.18 20.33
CA ASP A 402 7.21 -27.86 19.78
C ASP A 402 5.85 -27.93 19.07
N LEU A 403 5.06 -26.86 19.16
CA LEU A 403 3.79 -26.77 18.45
C LEU A 403 3.99 -26.06 17.12
N LEU A 404 3.81 -26.81 16.03
CA LEU A 404 3.87 -26.32 14.66
C LEU A 404 2.47 -25.96 14.15
N VAL A 405 2.43 -25.21 13.05
CA VAL A 405 1.18 -24.94 12.32
C VAL A 405 1.20 -25.60 10.95
N THR A 406 0.21 -26.44 10.69
CA THR A 406 0.10 -27.21 9.45
C THR A 406 -1.24 -26.96 8.78
N GLN A 407 -1.23 -26.75 7.46
CA GLN A 407 -2.46 -26.57 6.70
C GLN A 407 -3.39 -27.78 6.83
N ASN A 408 -4.68 -27.50 7.02
CA ASN A 408 -5.76 -28.48 7.15
C ASN A 408 -5.64 -29.45 8.35
N ALA A 409 -4.69 -29.24 9.26
CA ALA A 409 -4.69 -29.93 10.53
C ALA A 409 -5.88 -29.46 11.39
N SER A 410 -6.55 -30.40 12.08
CA SER A 410 -7.70 -30.09 12.94
C SER A 410 -7.76 -30.95 14.22
N ASP A 411 -6.77 -31.83 14.41
CA ASP A 411 -6.72 -32.75 15.55
C ASP A 411 -6.44 -32.02 16.88
N TRP A 412 -5.79 -30.85 16.81
CA TRP A 412 -5.42 -30.09 18.00
C TRP A 412 -5.76 -28.61 17.88
N VAL A 413 -6.26 -28.06 18.98
CA VAL A 413 -6.63 -26.64 19.10
C VAL A 413 -6.02 -26.07 20.36
N LEU A 414 -5.48 -24.85 20.27
CA LEU A 414 -5.05 -24.10 21.45
C LEU A 414 -6.26 -23.45 22.12
N ARG A 415 -6.38 -23.58 23.44
CA ARG A 415 -7.49 -23.06 24.23
C ARG A 415 -7.00 -22.23 25.38
N PHE A 416 -7.55 -21.04 25.58
CA PHE A 416 -7.40 -20.36 26.86
C PHE A 416 -8.16 -21.12 27.94
N ASN A 417 -7.48 -21.38 29.05
CA ASN A 417 -8.13 -21.88 30.26
C ASN A 417 -9.01 -20.77 30.85
N ASN A 418 -10.21 -21.14 31.28
CA ASN A 418 -11.14 -20.23 31.93
C ASN A 418 -10.73 -19.89 33.37
#